data_AF-V7H4L1-F1
#
_entry.id   AF-V7H4L1-F1
#
_cell.length_a   1.000
_cell.length_b   1.000
_cell.length_c   1.000
_cell.angle_alpha   90.00
_cell.angle_beta   90.00
_cell.angle_gamma   90.00
#
_symmetry.space_group_name_H-M   'P 1'
#
loop_
_entity.id
_entity.type
_entity.pdbx_description
1 polymer ?
#
loop_
_entity_poly.entity_id
_entity_poly.type
_entity_poly.pdbx_seq_one_letter_code
_entity_poly.pdbx_strand_id
1 'polypeptide(L)' 'MSDEMAAKAKALLGLGYSQQDIATMLGVNQGRVSEINTGERFGSVPPAQLELPL' A
#
# COMPACT_ATOMS: atom_id res chain seq x y z
N MET A 1 5.32 -8.00 6.49
CA MET A 1 4.32 -7.45 5.56
C MET A 1 3.72 -8.59 4.76
N SER A 2 2.40 -8.73 4.79
CA SER A 2 1.63 -9.76 4.07
C SER A 2 1.07 -9.23 2.74
N ASP A 3 0.54 -10.13 1.90
CA ASP A 3 -0.19 -9.77 0.68
C ASP A 3 -1.37 -8.83 0.97
N GLU A 4 -2.09 -9.05 2.06
CA GLU A 4 -3.20 -8.17 2.48
C GLU A 4 -2.72 -6.75 2.79
N MET A 5 -1.60 -6.60 3.51
CA MET A 5 -1.01 -5.28 3.77
C MET A 5 -0.52 -4.62 2.49
N ALA A 6 0.10 -5.38 1.57
CA ALA A 6 0.54 -4.87 0.28
C ALA A 6 -0.65 -4.43 -0.59
N ALA A 7 -1.74 -5.19 -0.61
CA ALA A 7 -2.97 -4.83 -1.29
C ALA A 7 -3.56 -3.51 -0.75
N LYS A 8 -3.59 -3.34 0.59
CA LYS A 8 -4.00 -2.08 1.24
C LYS A 8 -3.08 -0.91 0.85
N ALA A 9 -1.76 -1.11 0.89
CA ALA A 9 -0.80 -0.08 0.49
C ALA A 9 -1.01 0.36 -0.98
N LYS A 10 -1.21 -0.60 -1.89
CA LYS A 10 -1.51 -0.31 -3.31
C LYS A 10 -2.81 0.46 -3.50
N ALA A 11 -3.86 0.14 -2.73
CA ALA A 11 -5.12 0.87 -2.78
C ALA A 11 -4.94 2.33 -2.33
N LEU A 12 -4.22 2.56 -1.23
CA LEU A 12 -3.92 3.91 -0.72
C LEU A 12 -3.05 4.71 -1.69
N LEU A 13 -2.07 4.07 -2.34
CA LEU A 13 -1.29 4.70 -3.43
C LEU A 13 -2.20 5.12 -4.57
N GLY A 14 -3.14 4.27 -4.99
CA GLY A 14 -4.12 4.57 -6.02
C GLY A 14 -5.08 5.71 -5.67
N LEU A 15 -5.33 5.94 -4.38
CA LEU A 15 -6.10 7.08 -3.86
C LEU A 15 -5.26 8.38 -3.71
N GLY A 16 -3.95 8.33 -3.96
CA GLY A 16 -3.07 9.49 -3.92
C GLY A 16 -2.45 9.81 -2.56
N TYR A 17 -2.53 8.90 -1.58
CA TYR A 17 -1.82 9.08 -0.30
C TYR A 17 -0.30 9.05 -0.50
N SER A 18 0.41 9.83 0.32
CA SER A 18 1.87 9.81 0.29
C SER A 18 2.43 8.50 0.84
N GLN A 19 3.59 8.06 0.34
CA GLN A 19 4.24 6.85 0.86
C GLN A 19 4.59 6.95 2.35
N GLN A 20 4.85 8.17 2.85
CA GLN A 20 5.10 8.44 4.26
C GLN A 20 3.84 8.19 5.10
N ASP A 21 2.69 8.74 4.69
CA ASP A 21 1.43 8.54 5.41
C ASP A 21 1.02 7.07 5.42
N ILE A 22 1.20 6.38 4.28
CA ILE A 22 0.94 4.93 4.17
C ILE A 22 1.85 4.14 5.12
N ALA A 23 3.13 4.50 5.19
CA ALA A 23 4.08 3.88 6.09
C ALA A 23 3.64 4.03 7.57
N THR A 24 3.22 5.24 7.95
CA THR A 24 2.67 5.52 9.28
C THR A 24 1.38 4.75 9.55
N MET A 25 0.41 4.76 8.62
CA MET A 25 -0.88 4.07 8.76
C MET A 25 -0.72 2.55 8.89
N LEU A 26 0.24 1.96 8.17
CA LEU A 26 0.44 0.51 8.16
C LEU A 26 1.51 0.03 9.15
N GLY A 27 2.15 0.93 9.89
CA GLY A 27 3.22 0.59 10.83
C GLY A 27 4.43 -0.06 10.16
N VAL A 28 4.82 0.44 8.97
CA VAL A 28 5.97 -0.05 8.19
C VAL A 28 6.95 1.08 7.87
N ASN A 29 8.13 0.73 7.35
CA ASN A 29 9.09 1.73 6.87
C ASN A 29 8.67 2.31 5.51
N GLN A 30 8.96 3.58 5.25
CA GLN A 30 8.64 4.22 3.97
C GLN A 30 9.29 3.52 2.76
N GLY A 31 10.53 3.03 2.89
CA GLY A 31 11.18 2.24 1.84
C GLY A 31 10.41 0.96 1.49
N ARG A 32 9.70 0.36 2.45
CA ARG A 32 8.85 -0.81 2.19
C ARG A 32 7.64 -0.45 1.33
N VAL A 33 7.10 0.75 1.47
CA VAL A 33 6.01 1.25 0.61
C VAL A 33 6.55 1.56 -0.78
N SER A 34 7.77 2.08 -0.89
CA SER A 34 8.45 2.32 -2.18
C SER A 34 8.62 1.02 -2.98
N GLU A 35 9.11 -0.06 -2.36
CA GLU A 35 9.25 -1.40 -2.98
C GLU A 35 7.91 -1.96 -3.52
N ILE A 36 6.78 -1.63 -2.87
CA ILE A 36 5.44 -2.00 -3.35
C ILE A 36 5.03 -1.13 -4.54
N ASN A 37 5.27 0.18 -4.45
CA ASN A 37 4.90 1.15 -5.47
C ASN A 37 5.63 0.91 -6.81
N THR A 38 6.91 0.51 -6.75
CA THR A 38 7.70 0.15 -7.94
C THR A 38 7.40 -1.26 -8.45
N GLY A 39 6.70 -2.08 -7.67
CA GLY A 39 6.43 -3.48 -8.00
C GLY A 39 7.61 -4.42 -7.74
N GLU A 40 8.72 -3.94 -7.14
CA GLU A 40 9.86 -4.77 -6.72
C GLU A 40 9.42 -5.89 -5.77
N ARG A 41 8.42 -5.60 -4.92
CA ARG A 41 7.75 -6.59 -4.09
C ARG A 41 6.25 -6.60 -4.32
N PHE A 42 5.66 -7.79 -4.19
CA PHE A 42 4.22 -8.00 -4.31
C PHE A 42 3.66 -7.56 -5.68
N GLY A 43 4.46 -7.59 -6.76
CA GLY A 43 4.05 -7.14 -8.09
C GLY A 43 2.74 -7.79 -8.58
N SER A 44 2.52 -9.07 -8.27
CA SER A 44 1.32 -9.83 -8.63
C SER A 44 0.10 -9.58 -7.74
N VAL A 45 0.25 -8.91 -6.59
CA VAL A 45 -0.85 -8.67 -5.65
C VAL A 45 -1.70 -7.50 -6.15
N PRO A 46 -3.00 -7.66 -6.42
CA PRO A 46 -3.86 -6.55 -6.81
C PRO A 46 -4.09 -5.58 -5.63
N PRO A 47 -4.45 -4.31 -5.88
CA PRO A 47 -4.92 -3.41 -4.82
C PRO A 47 -6.14 -3.97 -4.10
N ALA A 48 -6.26 -3.68 -2.80
CA ALA A 48 -7.44 -4.04 -2.03
C ALA A 48 -8.64 -3.16 -2.44
N GLN A 49 -9.85 -3.73 -2.42
CA GLN A 49 -11.08 -2.93 -2.44
C GLN A 49 -11.24 -2.28 -1.06
N LEU A 50 -11.13 -0.96 -1.00
CA LEU A 50 -11.44 -0.21 0.23
C LEU A 50 -12.92 0.20 0.18
N GLU A 51 -13.66 -0.09 1.24
CA GLU A 51 -15.02 0.43 1.39
C GLU A 51 -14.93 1.89 1.82
N LEU A 52 -15.44 2.80 0.98
CA LEU A 52 -15.67 4.19 1.38
C LEU A 52 -16.98 4.24 2.17
N PRO A 53 -17.02 4.84 3.37
CA PRO A 53 -18.29 5.18 3.98
C PRO A 53 -18.98 6.22 3.08
N LEU A 54 -20.16 5.87 2.57
CA LEU A 54 -21.04 6.77 1.82
C LEU A 54 -21.52 7.93 2.71
#